data_AF-A0A2U2YZ80-F1
#
_entry.id   AF-A0A2U2YZ80-F1
#
_cell.length_a   1.000
_cell.length_b   1.000
_cell.length_c   1.000
_cell.angle_alpha   90.00
_cell.angle_beta   90.00
_cell.angle_gamma   90.00
#
_symmetry.space_group_name_H-M   'P 1'
#
loop_
_entity.id
_entity.type
_entity.pdbx_description
1 polymer ?
#
loop_
_entity_poly.entity_id
_entity_poly.type
_entity_poly.pdbx_seq_one_letter_code
_entity_poly.pdbx_strand_id
1 'polypeptide(L)' 'MAVHPDHRGQGIGSALPAAAEERITRLGGRRADAVVLRRDETAHRAWDAAGHAPEEHRRCRGKPLREDGRRQGPA' A
#
# COMPACT_ATOMS: atom_id res chain seq x y z
N MET A 1 -2.32 -1.82 2.13
CA MET A 1 -2.07 -1.01 3.35
C MET A 1 -2.92 0.25 3.28
N ALA A 2 -3.36 0.76 4.44
CA ALA A 2 -4.13 1.99 4.53
C ALA A 2 -3.75 2.75 5.80
N VAL A 3 -3.70 4.07 5.72
CA VAL A 3 -3.50 4.97 6.86
C VAL A 3 -4.79 5.77 7.04
N HIS A 4 -5.26 5.85 8.29
CA HIS A 4 -6.44 6.65 8.64
C HIS A 4 -6.25 8.11 8.19
N PRO A 5 -7.30 8.78 7.65
CA PRO A 5 -7.18 10.15 7.14
C PRO A 5 -6.53 11.13 8.11
N ASP A 6 -6.93 11.11 9.38
CA ASP A 6 -6.43 12.01 10.43
C ASP A 6 -4.95 11.83 10.76
N HIS A 7 -4.37 10.68 10.37
CA HIS A 7 -2.98 10.34 10.63
C HIS A 7 -2.09 10.49 9.38
N ARG A 8 -2.62 11.07 8.29
CA ARG A 8 -1.83 11.35 7.08
C ARG A 8 -0.85 12.50 7.31
N GLY A 9 0.23 12.54 6.54
CA GLY A 9 1.28 13.55 6.66
C GLY A 9 2.28 13.31 7.79
N GLN A 10 2.08 12.31 8.64
CA GLN A 10 2.97 11.96 9.76
C GLN A 10 4.05 10.91 9.39
N GLY A 11 4.29 10.67 8.10
CA GLY A 11 5.27 9.67 7.64
C GLY A 11 4.85 8.19 7.78
N ILE A 12 3.68 7.90 8.35
CA ILE A 12 3.19 6.51 8.58
C ILE A 12 3.08 5.71 7.28
N GLY A 13 2.72 6.37 6.18
CA GLY A 13 2.59 5.74 4.87
C GLY A 13 3.89 5.12 4.34
N SER A 14 5.04 5.68 4.72
CA SER A 14 6.38 5.18 4.34
C SER A 14 7.00 4.30 5.44
N ALA A 15 6.68 4.57 6.71
CA ALA A 15 7.19 3.79 7.84
C ALA A 15 6.66 2.35 7.85
N LEU A 16 5.41 2.13 7.44
CA LEU A 16 4.81 0.79 7.39
C LEU A 16 5.52 -0.15 6.39
N PRO A 17 5.71 0.23 5.10
CA PRO A 17 6.53 -0.54 4.16
C PRO A 17 7.93 -0.83 4.70
N ALA A 18 8.64 0.18 5.20
CA ALA A 18 10.00 0.03 5.70
C ALA A 18 10.11 -1.01 6.83
N ALA A 19 9.16 -0.99 7.78
CA ALA A 19 9.11 -1.98 8.85
C ALA A 19 8.79 -3.40 8.32
N ALA A 20 7.94 -3.50 7.30
CA ALA A 20 7.64 -4.77 6.66
C ALA A 20 8.86 -5.33 5.91
N GLU A 21 9.61 -4.49 5.19
CA GLU A 21 10.83 -4.86 4.48
C GLU A 21 11.92 -5.36 5.44
N GLU A 22 12.16 -4.63 6.53
CA GLU A 22 13.10 -5.02 7.58
C GLU A 22 12.78 -6.43 8.12
N ARG A 23 11.50 -6.68 8.39
CA ARG A 23 11.03 -8.00 8.83
C ARG A 23 11.21 -9.07 7.76
N ILE A 24 10.90 -8.77 6.50
CA ILE A 24 11.08 -9.70 5.38
C ILE A 24 12.56 -10.07 5.26
N THR A 25 13.48 -9.10 5.35
CA THR A 25 14.92 -9.34 5.33
C THR A 25 15.38 -10.19 6.51
N ARG A 26 14.90 -9.93 7.73
CA ARG A 26 15.20 -10.77 8.91
C ARG A 26 14.78 -12.24 8.74
N LEU A 27 13.74 -12.48 7.96
CA LEU A 27 13.26 -13.83 7.62
C LEU A 27 13.96 -14.44 6.39
N GLY A 28 14.98 -13.78 5.83
CA GLY A 28 15.71 -14.24 4.64
C GLY A 28 15.02 -13.92 3.31
N GLY A 29 13.99 -13.08 3.33
CA GLY A 29 13.32 -12.60 2.13
C GLY A 29 14.20 -11.63 1.33
N ARG A 30 14.13 -11.73 0.01
CA ARG A 30 14.96 -10.94 -0.93
C ARG A 30 14.17 -9.92 -1.75
N ARG A 31 12.84 -9.96 -1.67
CA ARG A 31 11.95 -9.09 -2.46
C ARG A 31 10.62 -8.91 -1.76
N ALA A 32 10.12 -7.67 -1.76
CA ALA A 32 8.78 -7.32 -1.34
C ALA A 32 8.04 -6.69 -2.53
N ASP A 33 6.86 -7.21 -2.84
CA ASP A 33 6.00 -6.72 -3.91
C ASP A 33 4.71 -6.11 -3.34
N ALA A 34 4.28 -5.01 -3.94
CA ALA A 34 3.01 -4.38 -3.63
C ALA A 34 2.15 -4.24 -4.90
N VAL A 35 0.85 -4.47 -4.75
CA VAL A 35 -0.12 -4.24 -5.82
C VAL A 35 -0.93 -3.01 -5.47
N VAL A 36 -0.82 -1.98 -6.31
CA VAL A 36 -1.49 -0.70 -6.14
C VAL A 36 -2.46 -0.50 -7.31
N LEU A 37 -3.66 0.01 -7.02
CA LEU A 37 -4.60 0.38 -8.08
C LEU A 37 -4.04 1.60 -8.83
N ARG A 38 -3.99 1.53 -10.16
CA ARG A 38 -3.49 2.61 -11.05
C ARG A 38 -4.07 4.00 -10.77
N ARG A 39 -5.29 4.09 -10.24
CA ARG A 39 -5.97 5.36 -9.92
C ARG A 39 -5.68 5.92 -8.53
N ASP A 40 -4.96 5.18 -7.68
CA ASP A 40 -4.72 5.57 -6.28
C ASP A 40 -3.42 6.37 -6.16
N GLU A 41 -3.44 7.63 -6.61
CA GLU A 41 -2.26 8.51 -6.64
C GLU A 41 -1.61 8.69 -5.26
N THR A 42 -2.40 8.65 -4.19
CA THR A 42 -1.89 8.76 -2.81
C THR A 42 -1.07 7.53 -2.46
N ALA A 43 -1.56 6.32 -2.77
CA ALA A 43 -0.79 5.11 -2.58
C ALA A 43 0.50 5.13 -3.40
N HIS A 44 0.47 5.54 -4.68
CA HIS A 44 1.69 5.61 -5.50
C HIS A 44 2.77 6.47 -4.85
N ARG A 45 2.43 7.66 -4.34
CA ARG A 45 3.39 8.54 -3.65
C ARG A 45 3.99 7.90 -2.40
N ALA A 46 3.18 7.18 -1.61
CA ALA A 46 3.65 6.53 -0.40
C ALA A 46 4.64 5.39 -0.70
N TRP A 47 4.39 4.61 -1.76
CA TRP A 47 5.25 3.51 -2.18
C TRP A 47 6.52 3.99 -2.89
N ASP A 48 6.45 5.07 -3.69
CA ASP A 48 7.61 5.72 -4.28
C ASP A 48 8.55 6.28 -3.20
N ALA A 49 7.99 6.95 -2.18
CA ALA A 49 8.75 7.44 -1.03
C ALA A 49 9.36 6.32 -0.17
N ALA A 50 8.85 5.09 -0.27
CA ALA A 50 9.42 3.89 0.33
C ALA A 50 10.45 3.18 -0.57
N GLY A 51 10.74 3.71 -1.77
CA GLY A 51 11.73 3.15 -2.70
C GLY A 51 11.18 2.06 -3.64
N HIS A 52 9.87 1.82 -3.65
CA HIS A 52 9.25 0.91 -4.60
C HIS A 52 9.04 1.59 -5.95
N ALA A 53 9.65 1.06 -6.99
CA ALA A 53 9.41 1.49 -8.37
C ALA A 53 8.18 0.78 -8.99
N PRO A 54 7.42 1.46 -9.87
CA PRO A 54 6.34 0.82 -10.60
C PRO A 54 6.87 -0.24 -11.57
N GLU A 55 6.32 -1.46 -11.51
CA GLU A 55 6.61 -2.55 -12.46
C GLU A 55 5.52 -2.62 -13.54
N GLU A 56 5.81 -2.10 -14.74
CA GLU A 56 4.80 -1.94 -15.81
C GLU A 56 4.24 -3.27 -16.35
N HIS A 57 5.01 -4.35 -16.24
CA HIS A 57 4.69 -5.65 -16.84
C HIS A 57 3.80 -6.54 -15.95
N ARG A 58 3.56 -6.17 -14.68
CA ARG A 58 2.77 -6.99 -13.77
C ARG A 58 1.30 -6.58 -13.79
N ARG A 59 0.44 -7.51 -14.20
CA ARG A 59 -1.02 -7.34 -14.10
C ARG A 59 -1.59 -8.27 -13.05
N CYS A 60 -2.26 -7.70 -12.05
CA CYS A 60 -2.98 -8.44 -11.04
C CYS A 60 -4.48 -8.35 -11.32
N ARG A 61 -5.19 -9.48 -11.23
CA ARG A 61 -6.66 -9.50 -11.37
C ARG A 61 -7.30 -9.40 -9.99
N GLY A 62 -8.09 -8.35 -9.79
CA GLY A 62 -9.02 -8.24 -8.67
C GLY A 62 -10.39 -8.77 -9.07
N LYS A 63 -11.11 -9.39 -8.14
CA LYS A 63 -12.54 -9.69 -8.27
C LYS A 63 -13.31 -8.79 -7.31
N PRO A 64 -14.35 -8.07 -7.76
CA PRO A 64 -15.23 -7.37 -6.83
C PRO A 64 -15.91 -8.42 -5.95
N LEU A 65 -15.71 -8.30 -4.65
CA LEU A 65 -16.58 -8.97 -3.67
C LEU A 65 -17.77 -8.05 -3.52
N ARG A 66 -19.00 -8.59 -3.54
CA ARG A 66 -20.19 -7.79 -3.26
C ARG A 66 -20.00 -7.18 -1.87
N GLU A 67 -19.93 -5.85 -1.80
CA GLU A 67 -19.96 -5.13 -0.54
C GLU A 67 -21.41 -5.16 -0.03
N ASP A 68 -21.67 -5.93 1.03
CA ASP A 68 -22.86 -5.72 1.84
C ASP A 68 -22.63 -4.47 2.71
N GLY A 69 -23.16 -3.34 2.25
CA GLY A 69 -23.84 -2.36 3.10
C GLY A 69 -23.11 -1.67 4.25
N ARG A 70 -21.77 -1.63 4.36
CA ARG A 70 -21.13 -0.80 5.40
C ARG A 70 -20.76 0.60 4.91
N ARG A 71 -21.63 1.55 5.30
CA ARG A 71 -21.43 3.01 5.37
C ARG A 71 -19.95 3.38 5.65
N GLN A 72 -19.34 4.09 4.72
CA GLN A 72 -18.35 5.11 5.07
C GLN A 72 -19.12 6.42 5.24
N GLY A 73 -19.47 6.75 6.48
CA GLY A 73 -19.94 8.09 6.86
C GLY A 73 -18.74 8.97 7.22
N PRO A 74 -18.77 10.27 6.92
CA PRO A 74 -17.66 11.16 7.22
C PRO A 74 -17.66 11.57 8.70
N ALA A 75 -16.47 11.72 9.27
CA ALA A 75 -16.18 12.60 10.40
C ALA A 75 -14.98 13.46 9.99
#